data_AF-A0A202EB70-F1
#
_entry.id   AF-A0A202EB70-F1
#
_cell.length_a   1.000
_cell.length_b   1.000
_cell.length_c   1.000
_cell.angle_alpha   90.00
_cell.angle_beta   90.00
_cell.angle_gamma   90.00
#
_symmetry.space_group_name_H-M   'P 1'
#
loop_
_entity.id
_entity.type
_entity.pdbx_description
1 polymer ?
#
loop_
_entity_poly.entity_id
_entity_poly.type
_entity_poly.pdbx_seq_one_letter_code
_entity_poly.pdbx_strand_id
1 'polypeptide(L)'
;MFEKSTWIRLPRNVIVGHGVRSSVVEVVDDLHLQGRPLFVTSPTPKRVAADPIAADFEATGIEPAIVSVDTASFDAVEEVIETAEAADASYLVGIGGGKAIDIAKMASDHLEMGFLSVPTAASHDGIVSNRGSVPDGDTRHSVAAEPPLAVVADTGILAEAPWELTTAGCADIISNYTAVMDWRLAKRLKDVEYSEYAAALAEMTAEILVDNADLIRPGLEESAWVVTKALMSSGVAMSIADSSRPASGAEHLFSHQLDRLAPDAALHGHQVGVGSIMTAYLHGGDHGFWTNIRDALSSIDAPTTADELGIDDETVIEALTTCHEIRDRYTILGDGMNERAARDVAKRTGVIS
;
A
#
# COMPACT_ATOMS: atom_id res chain seq x y z
N MET A 1 -36.14 13.07 9.17
CA MET A 1 -35.35 14.03 8.38
C MET A 1 -34.07 13.30 7.97
N PHE A 2 -33.63 13.39 6.72
CA PHE A 2 -32.42 12.71 6.27
C PHE A 2 -31.21 13.62 6.55
N GLU A 3 -30.29 13.18 7.41
CA GLU A 3 -29.20 14.00 7.96
C GLU A 3 -27.80 13.41 7.65
N LYS A 4 -27.72 12.42 6.75
CA LYS A 4 -26.43 11.80 6.41
C LYS A 4 -25.59 12.72 5.52
N SER A 5 -24.36 12.96 5.92
CA SER A 5 -23.30 13.57 5.12
C SER A 5 -22.00 12.78 5.29
N THR A 6 -21.22 12.70 4.22
CA THR A 6 -19.89 12.08 4.19
C THR A 6 -19.00 12.96 3.32
N TRP A 7 -17.74 13.09 3.72
CA TRP A 7 -16.73 13.80 2.93
C TRP A 7 -15.75 12.78 2.35
N ILE A 8 -15.82 12.56 1.03
CA ILE A 8 -14.90 11.68 0.31
C ILE A 8 -13.80 12.55 -0.30
N ARG A 9 -12.54 12.26 0.04
CA ARG A 9 -11.36 12.93 -0.51
C ARG A 9 -10.63 11.99 -1.45
N LEU A 10 -10.44 12.43 -2.68
CA LEU A 10 -9.78 11.67 -3.74
C LEU A 10 -8.65 12.52 -4.33
N PRO A 11 -7.61 11.90 -4.90
CA PRO A 11 -6.66 12.62 -5.73
C PRO A 11 -7.41 13.37 -6.84
N ARG A 12 -7.09 14.66 -6.99
CA ARG A 12 -7.70 15.50 -8.01
C ARG A 12 -7.17 15.14 -9.39
N ASN A 13 -5.85 14.91 -9.48
CA ASN A 13 -5.19 14.53 -10.72
C ASN A 13 -4.47 13.19 -10.58
N VAL A 14 -4.75 12.25 -11.48
CA VAL A 14 -4.06 10.97 -11.55
C VAL A 14 -3.50 10.81 -12.95
N ILE A 15 -2.17 10.85 -13.07
CA ILE A 15 -1.45 10.75 -14.32
C ILE A 15 -0.63 9.47 -14.29
N VAL A 16 -0.91 8.58 -15.23
CA VAL A 16 -0.18 7.32 -15.42
C VAL A 16 0.24 7.26 -16.87
N GLY A 17 1.49 6.91 -17.14
CA GLY A 17 1.93 6.62 -18.50
C GLY A 17 3.43 6.79 -18.70
N HIS A 18 3.85 6.55 -19.94
CA HIS A 18 5.26 6.64 -20.32
C HIS A 18 5.75 8.09 -20.28
N GLY A 19 6.83 8.36 -19.55
CA GLY A 19 7.49 9.66 -19.55
C GLY A 19 6.71 10.78 -18.84
N VAL A 20 5.62 10.46 -18.12
CA VAL A 20 4.78 11.47 -17.46
C VAL A 20 5.47 12.14 -16.27
N ARG A 21 6.66 11.70 -15.85
CA ARG A 21 7.51 12.42 -14.88
C ARG A 21 7.71 13.89 -15.27
N SER A 22 7.84 14.19 -16.57
CA SER A 22 8.03 15.58 -17.03
C SER A 22 6.79 16.48 -16.84
N SER A 23 5.63 15.90 -16.53
CA SER A 23 4.39 16.66 -16.31
C SER A 23 4.23 17.15 -14.87
N VAL A 24 5.15 16.85 -13.94
CA VAL A 24 5.00 17.22 -12.51
C VAL A 24 4.79 18.73 -12.32
N VAL A 25 5.54 19.57 -13.04
CA VAL A 25 5.39 21.04 -12.96
C VAL A 25 4.01 21.48 -13.46
N GLU A 26 3.57 20.94 -14.60
CA GLU A 26 2.23 21.22 -15.16
C GLU A 26 1.10 20.81 -14.20
N VAL A 27 1.27 19.67 -13.51
CA VAL A 27 0.31 19.18 -12.52
C VAL A 27 0.25 20.11 -11.30
N VAL A 28 1.39 20.60 -10.82
CA VAL A 28 1.44 21.59 -9.72
C VAL A 28 0.72 22.88 -10.10
N ASP A 29 0.92 23.35 -11.33
CA ASP A 29 0.25 24.55 -11.85
C ASP A 29 -1.28 24.36 -11.95
N ASP A 30 -1.75 23.19 -12.42
CA ASP A 30 -3.19 22.86 -12.50
C ASP A 30 -3.85 22.72 -11.11
N LEU A 31 -3.09 22.23 -10.12
CA LEU A 31 -3.53 22.21 -8.73
C LEU A 31 -3.53 23.61 -8.08
N HIS A 32 -2.96 24.62 -8.74
CA HIS A 32 -2.78 25.98 -8.23
C HIS A 32 -1.95 26.04 -6.93
N LEU A 33 -1.02 25.10 -6.77
CA LEU A 33 -0.05 25.14 -5.69
C LEU A 33 1.01 26.19 -6.06
N GLN A 34 1.43 26.96 -5.07
CA GLN A 34 2.36 28.08 -5.24
C GLN A 34 3.45 28.01 -4.18
N GLY A 35 4.57 28.67 -4.43
CA GLY A 35 5.71 28.68 -3.52
C GLY A 35 6.64 27.49 -3.72
N ARG A 36 7.50 27.26 -2.72
CA ARG A 36 8.61 26.32 -2.82
C ARG A 36 8.16 24.90 -2.43
N PRO A 37 8.38 23.87 -3.27
CA PRO A 37 8.19 22.49 -2.84
C PRO A 37 9.33 21.99 -1.96
N LEU A 38 9.01 21.10 -1.01
CA LEU A 38 9.99 20.16 -0.45
C LEU A 38 9.84 18.80 -1.13
N PHE A 39 10.92 18.31 -1.72
CA PHE A 39 11.01 16.95 -2.26
C PHE A 39 11.54 16.01 -1.19
N VAL A 40 10.77 14.97 -0.90
CA VAL A 40 11.16 13.87 0.00
C VAL A 40 11.46 12.66 -0.86
N THR A 41 12.70 12.18 -0.83
CA THR A 41 13.18 11.12 -1.73
C THR A 41 14.12 10.16 -1.02
N SER A 42 14.61 9.12 -1.69
CA SER A 42 15.74 8.30 -1.23
C SER A 42 16.85 8.23 -2.30
N PRO A 43 18.04 7.65 -2.03
CA PRO A 43 19.22 7.82 -2.89
C PRO A 43 19.05 7.41 -4.36
N THR A 44 18.35 6.31 -4.65
CA THR A 44 18.09 5.87 -6.03
C THR A 44 16.98 6.68 -6.70
N PRO A 45 15.77 6.81 -6.11
CA PRO A 45 14.73 7.72 -6.59
C PRO A 45 15.20 9.15 -6.85
N LYS A 46 16.13 9.65 -6.03
CA LYS A 46 16.70 11.00 -6.21
C LYS A 46 17.31 11.15 -7.59
N ARG A 47 18.15 10.19 -8.00
CA ARG A 47 18.84 10.24 -9.29
C ARG A 47 17.92 10.02 -10.48
N VAL A 48 16.97 9.09 -10.37
CA VAL A 48 16.11 8.69 -11.50
C VAL A 48 14.89 9.59 -11.69
N ALA A 49 14.42 10.24 -10.64
CA ALA A 49 13.20 11.05 -10.66
C ALA A 49 13.39 12.44 -10.05
N ALA A 50 13.85 12.55 -8.80
CA ALA A 50 13.82 13.85 -8.10
C ALA A 50 14.74 14.90 -8.73
N ASP A 51 15.96 14.55 -9.13
CA ASP A 51 16.92 15.46 -9.75
C ASP A 51 16.44 15.95 -11.13
N PRO A 52 15.96 15.07 -12.02
CA PRO A 52 15.29 15.50 -13.24
C PRO A 52 14.07 16.41 -13.00
N ILE A 53 13.22 16.09 -12.02
CA ILE A 53 12.05 16.93 -11.68
C ILE A 53 12.52 18.28 -11.13
N ALA A 54 13.57 18.32 -10.30
CA ALA A 54 14.10 19.56 -9.76
C ALA A 54 14.60 20.49 -10.86
N ALA A 55 15.29 19.94 -11.88
CA ALA A 55 15.70 20.71 -13.05
C ALA A 55 14.49 21.29 -13.82
N ASP A 56 13.38 20.55 -13.91
CA ASP A 56 12.15 21.02 -14.54
C ASP A 56 11.53 22.21 -13.77
N PHE A 57 11.58 22.21 -12.42
CA PHE A 57 11.18 23.35 -11.59
C PHE A 57 12.14 24.54 -11.67
N GLU A 58 13.45 24.29 -11.67
CA GLU A 58 14.46 25.35 -11.78
C GLU A 58 14.30 26.12 -13.11
N ALA A 59 13.91 25.43 -14.18
CA ALA A 59 13.61 26.04 -15.47
C ALA A 59 12.41 27.01 -15.43
N THR A 60 11.50 26.89 -14.44
CA THR A 60 10.41 27.84 -14.19
C THR A 60 10.76 28.90 -13.16
N GLY A 61 11.97 28.87 -12.61
CA GLY A 61 12.47 29.83 -11.62
C GLY A 61 12.14 29.46 -10.16
N ILE A 62 11.70 28.22 -9.91
CA ILE A 62 11.44 27.70 -8.57
C ILE A 62 12.55 26.70 -8.22
N GLU A 63 13.27 26.90 -7.12
CA GLU A 63 14.30 25.97 -6.64
C GLU A 63 13.72 25.08 -5.53
N PRO A 64 13.46 23.78 -5.77
CA PRO A 64 12.96 22.89 -4.73
C PRO A 64 13.93 22.75 -3.55
N ALA A 65 13.41 22.57 -2.35
CA ALA A 65 14.18 21.98 -1.26
C ALA A 65 14.17 20.46 -1.43
N ILE A 66 15.23 19.76 -1.03
CA ILE A 66 15.31 18.29 -1.16
C ILE A 66 15.85 17.69 0.13
N VAL A 67 15.16 16.68 0.64
CA VAL A 67 15.58 15.83 1.77
C VAL A 67 15.59 14.37 1.34
N SER A 68 16.62 13.63 1.74
CA SER A 68 16.77 12.21 1.42
C SER A 68 16.59 11.38 2.69
N VAL A 69 15.61 10.48 2.67
CA VAL A 69 15.29 9.56 3.78
C VAL A 69 15.68 8.13 3.41
N ASP A 70 16.39 7.46 4.30
CA ASP A 70 16.86 6.08 4.07
C ASP A 70 15.98 5.03 4.79
N THR A 71 15.41 5.40 5.94
CA THR A 71 14.61 4.52 6.79
C THR A 71 13.26 5.15 7.07
N ALA A 72 12.20 4.33 7.04
CA ALA A 72 10.88 4.76 7.52
C ALA A 72 10.87 4.70 9.05
N SER A 73 10.79 5.86 9.70
CA SER A 73 10.68 6.01 11.16
C SER A 73 9.98 7.31 11.50
N PHE A 74 9.49 7.44 12.74
CA PHE A 74 8.98 8.72 13.25
C PHE A 74 10.05 9.82 13.21
N ASP A 75 11.30 9.49 13.56
CA ASP A 75 12.43 10.43 13.45
C ASP A 75 12.59 10.97 12.01
N ALA A 76 12.39 10.14 10.98
CA ALA A 76 12.46 10.59 9.59
C ALA A 76 11.29 11.51 9.22
N VAL A 77 10.11 11.33 9.83
CA VAL A 77 8.97 12.23 9.66
C VAL A 77 9.25 13.58 10.32
N GLU A 78 9.80 13.57 11.54
CA GLU A 78 10.22 14.78 12.25
C GLU A 78 11.31 15.54 11.46
N GLU A 79 12.31 14.86 10.92
CA GLU A 79 13.34 15.46 10.06
C GLU A 79 12.74 16.16 8.83
N VAL A 80 11.74 15.53 8.18
CA VAL A 80 11.05 16.12 7.03
C VAL A 80 10.23 17.34 7.44
N ILE A 81 9.57 17.30 8.60
CA ILE A 81 8.82 18.44 9.16
C ILE A 81 9.76 19.63 9.41
N GLU A 82 10.86 19.40 10.14
CA GLU A 82 11.85 20.45 10.44
C GLU A 82 12.46 21.03 9.16
N THR A 83 12.74 20.17 8.17
CA THR A 83 13.28 20.61 6.87
C THR A 83 12.27 21.45 6.09
N ALA A 84 10.98 21.08 6.11
CA ALA A 84 9.92 21.83 5.44
C ALA A 84 9.78 23.24 6.03
N GLU A 85 9.77 23.35 7.36
CA GLU A 85 9.71 24.63 8.06
C GLU A 85 10.95 25.49 7.79
N ALA A 86 12.15 24.90 7.87
CA ALA A 86 13.40 25.62 7.62
C ALA A 86 13.53 26.11 6.17
N ALA A 87 12.95 25.39 5.21
CA ALA A 87 12.95 25.73 3.80
C ALA A 87 11.83 26.69 3.38
N ASP A 88 10.91 27.05 4.29
CA ASP A 88 9.66 27.76 4.00
C ASP A 88 8.86 27.06 2.87
N ALA A 89 8.78 25.73 2.96
CA ALA A 89 8.08 24.92 1.98
C ALA A 89 6.57 25.17 2.05
N SER A 90 5.91 25.21 0.91
CA SER A 90 4.46 25.46 0.80
C SER A 90 3.65 24.19 0.54
N TYR A 91 4.31 23.12 0.08
CA TYR A 91 3.74 21.80 -0.17
C TYR A 91 4.87 20.76 -0.29
N LEU A 92 4.52 19.49 -0.14
CA LEU A 92 5.46 18.36 -0.20
C LEU A 92 5.25 17.54 -1.47
N VAL A 93 6.34 17.01 -2.02
CA VAL A 93 6.35 16.04 -3.11
C VAL A 93 7.12 14.81 -2.66
N GLY A 94 6.43 13.69 -2.47
CA GLY A 94 7.05 12.40 -2.18
C GLY A 94 7.49 11.72 -3.47
N ILE A 95 8.79 11.56 -3.67
CA ILE A 95 9.38 11.02 -4.91
C ILE A 95 10.15 9.74 -4.56
N GLY A 96 9.56 8.58 -4.82
CA GLY A 96 10.23 7.31 -4.51
C GLY A 96 9.34 6.10 -4.37
N GLY A 97 9.86 5.07 -3.70
CA GLY A 97 9.04 3.94 -3.25
C GLY A 97 8.15 4.33 -2.06
N GLY A 98 7.40 3.36 -1.55
CA GLY A 98 6.41 3.57 -0.49
C GLY A 98 6.94 4.28 0.77
N LYS A 99 8.18 4.00 1.20
CA LYS A 99 8.77 4.64 2.39
C LYS A 99 8.85 6.17 2.29
N ALA A 100 9.43 6.68 1.19
CA ALA A 100 9.59 8.13 1.00
C ALA A 100 8.21 8.82 0.86
N ILE A 101 7.28 8.16 0.18
CA ILE A 101 5.91 8.65 0.01
C ILE A 101 5.16 8.68 1.34
N ASP A 102 5.25 7.64 2.16
CA ASP A 102 4.55 7.57 3.45
C ASP A 102 5.09 8.61 4.44
N ILE A 103 6.41 8.81 4.48
CA ILE A 103 7.02 9.87 5.29
C ILE A 103 6.52 11.25 4.83
N ALA A 104 6.58 11.53 3.53
CA ALA A 104 6.16 12.81 2.97
C ALA A 104 4.67 13.09 3.24
N LYS A 105 3.82 12.07 3.09
CA LYS A 105 2.39 12.13 3.35
C LYS A 105 2.11 12.46 4.81
N MET A 106 2.76 11.75 5.74
CA MET A 106 2.59 12.02 7.17
C MET A 106 3.09 13.41 7.57
N ALA A 107 4.24 13.84 7.05
CA ALA A 107 4.75 15.19 7.30
C ALA A 107 3.80 16.27 6.74
N SER A 108 3.25 16.06 5.54
CA SER A 108 2.30 17.01 4.93
C SER A 108 0.98 17.09 5.70
N ASP A 109 0.50 15.97 6.24
CA ASP A 109 -0.70 15.90 7.07
C ASP A 109 -0.49 16.69 8.37
N HIS A 110 0.67 16.48 9.02
CA HIS A 110 1.05 17.22 10.23
C HIS A 110 1.17 18.73 10.00
N LEU A 111 1.74 19.14 8.86
CA LEU A 111 1.93 20.53 8.48
C LEU A 111 0.68 21.19 7.87
N GLU A 112 -0.41 20.43 7.68
CA GLU A 112 -1.61 20.86 6.95
C GLU A 112 -1.29 21.40 5.53
N MET A 113 -0.31 20.79 4.85
CA MET A 113 0.18 21.20 3.54
C MET A 113 -0.30 20.27 2.41
N GLY A 114 -0.32 20.81 1.19
CA GLY A 114 -0.59 20.00 0.00
C GLY A 114 0.47 18.92 -0.22
N PHE A 115 0.06 17.77 -0.74
CA PHE A 115 0.93 16.62 -0.99
C PHE A 115 0.77 16.07 -2.41
N LEU A 116 1.89 15.81 -3.09
CA LEU A 116 1.93 15.09 -4.36
C LEU A 116 2.75 13.81 -4.21
N SER A 117 2.27 12.74 -4.86
CA SER A 117 2.93 11.44 -4.90
C SER A 117 3.52 11.18 -6.29
N VAL A 118 4.82 10.93 -6.37
CA VAL A 118 5.54 10.56 -7.59
C VAL A 118 6.22 9.20 -7.35
N PRO A 119 5.46 8.09 -7.46
CA PRO A 119 6.00 6.77 -7.18
C PRO A 119 7.05 6.34 -8.21
N THR A 120 8.16 5.82 -7.71
CA THR A 120 9.20 5.15 -8.51
C THR A 120 9.20 3.63 -8.31
N ALA A 121 8.29 3.11 -7.50
CA ALA A 121 8.02 1.69 -7.33
C ALA A 121 6.53 1.46 -6.99
N ALA A 122 5.97 0.36 -7.48
CA ALA A 122 4.58 -0.03 -7.27
C ALA A 122 4.45 -1.09 -6.16
N SER A 123 4.86 -0.75 -4.92
CA SER A 123 5.04 -1.74 -3.82
C SER A 123 3.83 -2.00 -2.93
N HIS A 124 2.91 -1.04 -2.82
CA HIS A 124 1.66 -1.13 -2.03
C HIS A 124 0.79 0.09 -2.32
N ASP A 125 -0.49 0.03 -1.93
CA ASP A 125 -1.48 1.06 -2.27
C ASP A 125 -1.30 2.41 -1.54
N GLY A 126 -0.37 2.47 -0.59
CA GLY A 126 0.14 3.69 0.05
C GLY A 126 0.60 4.78 -0.91
N ILE A 127 0.90 4.46 -2.17
CA ILE A 127 1.24 5.48 -3.18
C ILE A 127 0.07 6.44 -3.49
N VAL A 128 -1.18 6.06 -3.18
CA VAL A 128 -2.41 6.80 -3.50
C VAL A 128 -3.35 6.92 -2.29
N SER A 129 -3.25 6.05 -1.30
CA SER A 129 -4.23 5.94 -0.21
C SER A 129 -4.13 7.05 0.85
N ASN A 130 -5.21 7.20 1.62
CA ASN A 130 -5.32 8.08 2.79
C ASN A 130 -4.73 7.46 4.08
N ARG A 131 -3.70 6.62 3.92
CA ARG A 131 -3.01 5.93 5.03
C ARG A 131 -1.50 6.02 4.83
N GLY A 132 -0.77 6.38 5.87
CA GLY A 132 0.69 6.26 5.92
C GLY A 132 1.09 5.08 6.80
N SER A 133 2.17 4.38 6.45
CA SER A 133 2.72 3.30 7.27
C SER A 133 4.12 3.66 7.77
N VAL A 134 4.26 3.89 9.08
CA VAL A 134 5.56 4.14 9.72
C VAL A 134 5.72 3.24 10.94
N PRO A 135 6.91 2.62 11.13
CA PRO A 135 7.25 1.91 12.37
C PRO A 135 7.26 2.84 13.59
N ASP A 136 6.59 2.42 14.68
CA ASP A 136 6.69 2.95 16.05
C ASP A 136 7.16 1.84 16.99
N GLY A 137 8.40 1.92 17.48
CA GLY A 137 9.01 0.86 18.28
C GLY A 137 8.95 -0.51 17.58
N ASP A 138 8.39 -1.52 18.25
CA ASP A 138 8.23 -2.88 17.71
C ASP A 138 7.01 -3.03 16.80
N THR A 139 6.31 -1.95 16.44
CA THR A 139 4.99 -2.02 15.83
C THR A 139 4.85 -1.11 14.62
N ARG A 140 4.30 -1.62 13.50
CA ARG A 140 4.03 -0.79 12.33
C ARG A 140 2.64 -0.17 12.43
N HIS A 141 2.56 1.16 12.48
CA HIS A 141 1.30 1.87 12.59
C HIS A 141 0.83 2.36 11.22
N SER A 142 -0.36 1.94 10.82
CA SER A 142 -1.09 2.56 9.72
C SER A 142 -1.89 3.75 10.25
N VAL A 143 -1.41 4.95 9.97
CA VAL A 143 -1.99 6.21 10.46
C VAL A 143 -2.89 6.81 9.37
N ALA A 144 -4.03 7.38 9.76
CA ALA A 144 -4.84 8.17 8.83
C ALA A 144 -4.04 9.38 8.38
N ALA A 145 -4.05 9.66 7.07
CA ALA A 145 -3.43 10.85 6.50
C ALA A 145 -4.27 11.30 5.30
N GLU A 146 -4.08 12.54 4.87
CA GLU A 146 -4.71 13.01 3.63
C GLU A 146 -4.23 12.23 2.39
N PRO A 147 -5.13 11.86 1.46
CA PRO A 147 -4.71 11.34 0.17
C PRO A 147 -3.96 12.43 -0.62
N PRO A 148 -3.03 12.05 -1.51
CA PRO A 148 -2.31 13.01 -2.33
C PRO A 148 -3.27 13.82 -3.21
N LEU A 149 -2.99 15.12 -3.38
CA LEU A 149 -3.71 15.99 -4.32
C LEU A 149 -3.52 15.52 -5.76
N ALA A 150 -2.33 15.00 -6.08
CA ALA A 150 -2.06 14.37 -7.36
C ALA A 150 -1.09 13.19 -7.25
N VAL A 151 -1.24 12.25 -8.18
CA VAL A 151 -0.31 11.15 -8.38
C VAL A 151 0.24 11.21 -9.80
N VAL A 152 1.57 11.20 -9.94
CA VAL A 152 2.28 11.16 -11.23
C VAL A 152 3.12 9.89 -11.30
N ALA A 153 2.60 8.86 -11.96
CA ALA A 153 3.19 7.54 -12.01
C ALA A 153 3.77 7.26 -13.41
N ASP A 154 5.09 7.44 -13.53
CA ASP A 154 5.82 7.18 -14.77
C ASP A 154 6.06 5.68 -14.96
N THR A 155 5.37 5.10 -15.95
CA THR A 155 5.41 3.64 -16.17
C THR A 155 6.78 3.16 -16.65
N GLY A 156 7.57 4.01 -17.30
CA GLY A 156 8.94 3.68 -17.68
C GLY A 156 9.84 3.50 -16.45
N ILE A 157 9.75 4.42 -15.49
CA ILE A 157 10.49 4.33 -14.22
C ILE A 157 10.01 3.14 -13.39
N LEU A 158 8.69 2.93 -13.32
CA LEU A 158 8.10 1.84 -12.54
C LEU A 158 8.46 0.46 -13.12
N ALA A 159 8.57 0.33 -14.44
CA ALA A 159 8.98 -0.91 -15.09
C ALA A 159 10.44 -1.29 -14.81
N GLU A 160 11.29 -0.30 -14.52
CA GLU A 160 12.71 -0.49 -14.16
C GLU A 160 12.91 -0.73 -12.66
N ALA A 161 11.87 -0.60 -11.83
CA ALA A 161 11.96 -0.86 -10.40
C ALA A 161 12.29 -2.33 -10.11
N PRO A 162 12.94 -2.64 -8.96
CA PRO A 162 13.17 -4.03 -8.55
C PRO A 162 11.89 -4.87 -8.63
N TRP A 163 11.97 -6.02 -9.29
CA TRP A 163 10.81 -6.85 -9.60
C TRP A 163 10.00 -7.21 -8.35
N GLU A 164 10.68 -7.56 -7.26
CA GLU A 164 10.08 -7.86 -5.96
C GLU A 164 9.12 -6.78 -5.44
N LEU A 165 9.36 -5.50 -5.77
CA LEU A 165 8.46 -4.42 -5.37
C LEU A 165 7.16 -4.48 -6.18
N THR A 166 7.22 -4.79 -7.48
CA THR A 166 6.02 -4.96 -8.31
C THR A 166 5.21 -6.16 -7.85
N THR A 167 5.88 -7.28 -7.53
CA THR A 167 5.19 -8.49 -7.07
C THR A 167 4.59 -8.29 -5.68
N ALA A 168 5.24 -7.50 -4.81
CA ALA A 168 4.65 -7.07 -3.54
C ALA A 168 3.38 -6.24 -3.75
N GLY A 169 3.38 -5.26 -4.65
CA GLY A 169 2.18 -4.48 -4.95
C GLY A 169 1.04 -5.31 -5.54
N CYS A 170 1.37 -6.31 -6.38
CA CYS A 170 0.36 -7.26 -6.86
C CYS A 170 -0.26 -8.07 -5.72
N ALA A 171 0.59 -8.62 -4.84
CA ALA A 171 0.17 -9.43 -3.72
C ALA A 171 -0.70 -8.64 -2.71
N ASP A 172 -0.34 -7.38 -2.45
CA ASP A 172 -1.12 -6.45 -1.65
C ASP A 172 -2.53 -6.25 -2.20
N ILE A 173 -2.67 -6.09 -3.53
CA ILE A 173 -3.97 -5.88 -4.16
C ILE A 173 -4.80 -7.14 -4.28
N ILE A 174 -4.18 -8.29 -4.54
CA ILE A 174 -4.87 -9.59 -4.53
C ILE A 174 -5.54 -9.82 -3.17
N SER A 175 -4.94 -9.30 -2.09
CA SER A 175 -5.46 -9.39 -0.73
C SER A 175 -6.82 -8.69 -0.51
N ASN A 176 -7.18 -7.72 -1.37
CA ASN A 176 -8.46 -7.03 -1.29
C ASN A 176 -9.65 -8.00 -1.34
N TYR A 177 -9.50 -9.16 -1.99
CA TYR A 177 -10.50 -10.22 -1.96
C TYR A 177 -10.86 -10.66 -0.54
N THR A 178 -9.86 -11.03 0.27
CA THR A 178 -10.08 -11.52 1.63
C THR A 178 -10.48 -10.39 2.57
N ALA A 179 -9.97 -9.18 2.35
CA ALA A 179 -10.39 -7.98 3.08
C ALA A 179 -11.89 -7.69 2.90
N VAL A 180 -12.40 -7.75 1.66
CA VAL A 180 -13.83 -7.56 1.36
C VAL A 180 -14.67 -8.70 1.94
N MET A 181 -14.19 -9.94 1.94
CA MET A 181 -14.88 -11.06 2.60
C MET A 181 -15.03 -10.83 4.11
N ASP A 182 -13.97 -10.38 4.77
CA ASP A 182 -13.99 -9.99 6.19
C ASP A 182 -14.91 -8.81 6.45
N TRP A 183 -14.90 -7.80 5.57
CA TRP A 183 -15.76 -6.65 5.73
C TRP A 183 -17.25 -7.02 5.60
N ARG A 184 -17.60 -7.88 4.64
CA ARG A 184 -18.95 -8.44 4.49
C ARG A 184 -19.37 -9.26 5.71
N LEU A 185 -18.46 -10.07 6.24
CA LEU A 185 -18.70 -10.84 7.46
C LEU A 185 -18.96 -9.93 8.66
N ALA A 186 -18.11 -8.92 8.86
CA ALA A 186 -18.27 -7.93 9.91
C ALA A 186 -19.57 -7.14 9.75
N LYS A 187 -19.99 -6.81 8.52
CA LYS A 187 -21.29 -6.18 8.28
C LYS A 187 -22.44 -7.04 8.79
N ARG A 188 -22.45 -8.33 8.44
CA ARG A 188 -23.55 -9.24 8.84
C ARG A 188 -23.58 -9.54 10.33
N LEU A 189 -22.42 -9.62 10.98
CA LEU A 189 -22.31 -10.06 12.39
C LEU A 189 -22.24 -8.91 13.40
N LYS A 190 -21.64 -7.79 13.02
CA LYS A 190 -21.35 -6.66 13.92
C LYS A 190 -22.01 -5.35 13.47
N ASP A 191 -22.76 -5.37 12.36
CA ASP A 191 -23.43 -4.22 11.76
C ASP A 191 -22.51 -3.01 11.53
N VAL A 192 -21.24 -3.26 11.23
CA VAL A 192 -20.28 -2.18 10.90
C VAL A 192 -20.74 -1.41 9.67
N GLU A 193 -20.24 -0.18 9.48
CA GLU A 193 -20.45 0.56 8.24
C GLU A 193 -19.88 -0.21 7.05
N TYR A 194 -20.62 -0.22 5.93
CA TYR A 194 -20.26 -0.96 4.72
C TYR A 194 -20.64 -0.14 3.50
N SER A 195 -19.65 0.15 2.65
CA SER A 195 -19.87 0.82 1.36
C SER A 195 -19.82 -0.23 0.26
N GLU A 196 -20.98 -0.51 -0.35
CA GLU A 196 -21.09 -1.46 -1.47
C GLU A 196 -20.22 -1.02 -2.66
N TYR A 197 -20.13 0.29 -2.91
CA TYR A 197 -19.30 0.85 -3.98
C TYR A 197 -17.80 0.61 -3.73
N ALA A 198 -17.32 0.88 -2.51
CA ALA A 198 -15.92 0.65 -2.17
C ALA A 198 -15.56 -0.84 -2.23
N ALA A 199 -16.44 -1.70 -1.70
CA ALA A 199 -16.23 -3.14 -1.72
C ALA A 199 -16.22 -3.71 -3.14
N ALA A 200 -17.16 -3.29 -4.00
CA ALA A 200 -17.21 -3.74 -5.39
C ALA A 200 -15.96 -3.29 -6.18
N LEU A 201 -15.50 -2.04 -5.96
CA LEU A 201 -14.29 -1.54 -6.60
C LEU A 201 -13.04 -2.32 -6.18
N ALA A 202 -12.88 -2.56 -4.88
CA ALA A 202 -11.74 -3.31 -4.34
C ALA A 202 -11.73 -4.77 -4.81
N GLU A 203 -12.88 -5.45 -4.80
CA GLU A 203 -13.03 -6.84 -5.26
C GLU A 203 -12.75 -6.99 -6.76
N MET A 204 -13.35 -6.14 -7.60
CA MET A 204 -13.10 -6.13 -9.04
C MET A 204 -11.61 -5.90 -9.36
N THR A 205 -10.95 -5.05 -8.57
CA THR A 205 -9.53 -4.75 -8.74
C THR A 205 -8.66 -5.99 -8.48
N ALA A 206 -8.95 -6.74 -7.41
CA ALA A 206 -8.27 -7.99 -7.11
C ALA A 206 -8.58 -9.08 -8.15
N GLU A 207 -9.82 -9.15 -8.64
CA GLU A 207 -10.25 -10.09 -9.68
C GLU A 207 -9.46 -9.94 -10.95
N ILE A 208 -9.32 -8.70 -11.42
CA ILE A 208 -8.54 -8.40 -12.61
C ILE A 208 -7.08 -8.85 -12.44
N LEU A 209 -6.46 -8.64 -11.27
CA LEU A 209 -5.09 -9.07 -11.05
C LEU A 209 -4.95 -10.59 -10.98
N VAL A 210 -5.84 -11.28 -10.25
CA VAL A 210 -5.79 -12.75 -10.16
C VAL A 210 -5.97 -13.39 -11.54
N ASP A 211 -6.95 -12.93 -12.32
CA ASP A 211 -7.26 -13.50 -13.63
C ASP A 211 -6.18 -13.22 -14.68
N ASN A 212 -5.35 -12.18 -14.47
CA ASN A 212 -4.33 -11.74 -15.42
C ASN A 212 -2.90 -11.86 -14.88
N ALA A 213 -2.69 -12.54 -13.75
CA ALA A 213 -1.40 -12.61 -13.07
C ALA A 213 -0.29 -13.16 -14.00
N ASP A 214 -0.58 -14.19 -14.80
CA ASP A 214 0.32 -14.80 -15.80
C ASP A 214 0.80 -13.82 -16.92
N LEU A 215 0.13 -12.67 -17.05
CA LEU A 215 0.48 -11.64 -18.01
C LEU A 215 1.42 -10.57 -17.43
N ILE A 216 1.57 -10.52 -16.10
CA ILE A 216 2.45 -9.56 -15.41
C ILE A 216 3.87 -10.14 -15.41
N ARG A 217 4.83 -9.40 -15.97
CA ARG A 217 6.20 -9.87 -16.21
C ARG A 217 7.23 -8.80 -15.83
N PRO A 218 8.43 -9.21 -15.37
CA PRO A 218 9.49 -8.28 -15.04
C PRO A 218 9.93 -7.45 -16.26
N GLY A 219 10.12 -6.15 -16.04
CA GLY A 219 10.62 -5.21 -17.06
C GLY A 219 9.61 -4.82 -18.15
N LEU A 220 8.36 -5.30 -18.08
CA LEU A 220 7.31 -4.93 -19.04
C LEU A 220 6.57 -3.68 -18.57
N GLU A 221 6.56 -2.64 -19.39
CA GLU A 221 5.89 -1.38 -19.04
C GLU A 221 4.37 -1.54 -18.89
N GLU A 222 3.76 -2.42 -19.69
CA GLU A 222 2.35 -2.79 -19.55
C GLU A 222 2.05 -3.46 -18.19
N SER A 223 3.02 -4.19 -17.61
CA SER A 223 2.87 -4.75 -16.27
C SER A 223 2.83 -3.64 -15.22
N ALA A 224 3.78 -2.69 -15.28
CA ALA A 224 3.77 -1.51 -14.41
C ALA A 224 2.44 -0.73 -14.54
N TRP A 225 1.96 -0.51 -15.77
CA TRP A 225 0.68 0.15 -16.03
C TRP A 225 -0.51 -0.56 -15.36
N VAL A 226 -0.60 -1.88 -15.48
CA VAL A 226 -1.71 -2.66 -14.88
C VAL A 226 -1.65 -2.58 -13.36
N VAL A 227 -0.48 -2.84 -12.78
CA VAL A 227 -0.30 -2.87 -11.31
C VAL A 227 -0.54 -1.49 -10.70
N THR A 228 0.00 -0.42 -11.30
CA THR A 228 -0.21 0.94 -10.82
C THR A 228 -1.68 1.35 -10.82
N LYS A 229 -2.42 1.04 -11.88
CA LYS A 229 -3.87 1.33 -11.91
C LYS A 229 -4.64 0.52 -10.87
N ALA A 230 -4.21 -0.71 -10.60
CA ALA A 230 -4.82 -1.53 -9.56
C ALA A 230 -4.60 -0.93 -8.17
N LEU A 231 -3.36 -0.50 -7.85
CA LEU A 231 -3.02 0.21 -6.63
C LEU A 231 -3.83 1.50 -6.45
N MET A 232 -3.99 2.28 -7.53
CA MET A 232 -4.81 3.48 -7.55
C MET A 232 -6.28 3.17 -7.23
N SER A 233 -6.83 2.12 -7.83
CA SER A 233 -8.20 1.67 -7.60
C SER A 233 -8.44 1.27 -6.15
N SER A 234 -7.49 0.57 -5.52
CA SER A 234 -7.53 0.23 -4.09
C SER A 234 -7.51 1.47 -3.20
N GLY A 235 -6.62 2.42 -3.46
CA GLY A 235 -6.56 3.69 -2.73
C GLY A 235 -7.87 4.50 -2.82
N VAL A 236 -8.48 4.55 -4.02
CA VAL A 236 -9.79 5.18 -4.22
C VAL A 236 -10.90 4.46 -3.45
N ALA A 237 -10.89 3.12 -3.42
CA ALA A 237 -11.86 2.35 -2.65
C ALA A 237 -11.75 2.67 -1.16
N MET A 238 -10.54 2.79 -0.61
CA MET A 238 -10.30 3.19 0.78
C MET A 238 -10.82 4.59 1.08
N SER A 239 -10.60 5.55 0.18
CA SER A 239 -11.15 6.90 0.31
C SER A 239 -12.68 6.94 0.28
N ILE A 240 -13.33 6.15 -0.59
CA ILE A 240 -14.80 6.04 -0.64
C ILE A 240 -15.35 5.46 0.67
N ALA A 241 -14.64 4.50 1.25
CA ALA A 241 -15.03 3.85 2.50
C ALA A 241 -14.67 4.66 3.76
N ASP A 242 -13.85 5.71 3.61
CA ASP A 242 -13.14 6.38 4.72
C ASP A 242 -12.52 5.39 5.71
N SER A 243 -11.97 4.30 5.17
CA SER A 243 -11.54 3.14 5.94
C SER A 243 -10.60 2.27 5.13
N SER A 244 -9.67 1.60 5.79
CA SER A 244 -8.86 0.55 5.14
C SER A 244 -9.62 -0.76 4.93
N ARG A 245 -10.87 -0.90 5.40
CA ARG A 245 -11.63 -2.17 5.26
C ARG A 245 -11.78 -2.74 3.84
N PRO A 246 -11.82 -1.96 2.74
CA PRO A 246 -11.83 -2.53 1.39
C PRO A 246 -10.54 -3.27 1.01
N ALA A 247 -9.41 -2.89 1.61
CA ALA A 247 -8.09 -3.41 1.26
C ALA A 247 -7.39 -4.15 2.41
N SER A 248 -7.91 -4.06 3.64
CA SER A 248 -7.26 -4.57 4.85
C SER A 248 -8.23 -5.34 5.76
N GLY A 249 -8.09 -6.66 5.78
CA GLY A 249 -8.79 -7.63 6.63
C GLY A 249 -7.83 -8.35 7.58
N ALA A 250 -8.04 -9.65 7.78
CA ALA A 250 -7.23 -10.54 8.61
C ALA A 250 -5.84 -10.78 8.03
N GLU A 251 -5.69 -10.80 6.71
CA GLU A 251 -4.39 -10.99 6.06
C GLU A 251 -3.40 -9.85 6.38
N HIS A 252 -3.92 -8.63 6.48
CA HIS A 252 -3.15 -7.49 6.99
C HIS A 252 -2.86 -7.57 8.48
N LEU A 253 -3.79 -8.10 9.31
CA LEU A 253 -3.50 -8.33 10.73
C LEU A 253 -2.32 -9.30 10.88
N PHE A 254 -2.33 -10.36 10.08
CA PHE A 254 -1.26 -11.34 10.03
C PHE A 254 0.08 -10.69 9.64
N SER A 255 0.12 -9.90 8.56
CA SER A 255 1.33 -9.15 8.18
C SER A 255 1.79 -8.19 9.29
N HIS A 256 0.89 -7.42 9.90
CA HIS A 256 1.27 -6.52 10.98
C HIS A 256 1.82 -7.26 12.21
N GLN A 257 1.34 -8.47 12.50
CA GLN A 257 1.89 -9.29 13.57
C GLN A 257 3.25 -9.89 13.18
N LEU A 258 3.46 -10.27 11.91
CA LEU A 258 4.78 -10.65 11.41
C LEU A 258 5.78 -9.50 11.54
N ASP A 259 5.39 -8.27 11.20
CA ASP A 259 6.26 -7.08 11.37
C ASP A 259 6.68 -6.88 12.84
N ARG A 260 5.91 -7.37 13.83
CA ARG A 260 6.29 -7.36 15.26
C ARG A 260 7.23 -8.49 15.63
N LEU A 261 6.97 -9.69 15.13
CA LEU A 261 7.69 -10.91 15.53
C LEU A 261 9.01 -11.07 14.77
N ALA A 262 9.04 -10.67 13.51
CA ALA A 262 10.18 -10.76 12.61
C ALA A 262 10.32 -9.44 11.79
N PRO A 263 10.78 -8.35 12.43
CA PRO A 263 10.93 -7.06 11.77
C PRO A 263 11.81 -7.15 10.51
N ASP A 264 11.39 -6.47 9.45
CA ASP A 264 12.10 -6.37 8.16
C ASP A 264 12.40 -7.71 7.46
N ALA A 265 11.72 -8.81 7.82
CA ALA A 265 11.97 -10.12 7.22
C ALA A 265 11.53 -10.22 5.75
N ALA A 266 10.40 -9.60 5.40
CA ALA A 266 9.84 -9.64 4.05
C ALA A 266 9.09 -8.35 3.71
N LEU A 267 8.85 -8.12 2.42
CA LEU A 267 8.05 -6.98 1.94
C LEU A 267 6.59 -7.11 2.41
N HIS A 268 5.98 -5.98 2.77
CA HIS A 268 4.60 -5.93 3.29
C HIS A 268 3.60 -6.68 2.40
N GLY A 269 3.57 -6.35 1.10
CA GLY A 269 2.65 -7.00 0.17
C GLY A 269 2.85 -8.52 0.05
N HIS A 270 4.09 -9.01 0.19
CA HIS A 270 4.36 -10.46 0.19
C HIS A 270 3.83 -11.14 1.47
N GLN A 271 4.07 -10.55 2.64
CA GLN A 271 3.50 -11.04 3.90
C GLN A 271 1.96 -11.09 3.84
N VAL A 272 1.37 -10.01 3.33
CA VAL A 272 -0.08 -9.86 3.12
C VAL A 272 -0.59 -10.94 2.16
N GLY A 273 0.08 -11.15 1.02
CA GLY A 273 -0.30 -12.17 0.04
C GLY A 273 -0.30 -13.58 0.61
N VAL A 274 0.72 -13.97 1.39
CA VAL A 274 0.75 -15.27 2.09
C VAL A 274 -0.38 -15.36 3.13
N GLY A 275 -0.64 -14.27 3.85
CA GLY A 275 -1.80 -14.15 4.73
C GLY A 275 -3.12 -14.39 4.01
N SER A 276 -3.28 -13.87 2.79
CA SER A 276 -4.49 -14.02 1.97
C SER A 276 -4.77 -15.46 1.59
N ILE A 277 -3.75 -16.28 1.36
CA ILE A 277 -3.93 -17.72 1.08
C ILE A 277 -4.63 -18.39 2.28
N MET A 278 -4.12 -18.15 3.49
CA MET A 278 -4.67 -18.75 4.72
C MET A 278 -6.05 -18.22 5.06
N THR A 279 -6.27 -16.91 4.94
CA THR A 279 -7.58 -16.30 5.26
C THR A 279 -8.65 -16.70 4.24
N ALA A 280 -8.31 -16.83 2.96
CA ALA A 280 -9.23 -17.36 1.95
C ALA A 280 -9.64 -18.81 2.24
N TYR A 281 -8.71 -19.65 2.74
CA TYR A 281 -9.05 -21.01 3.19
C TYR A 281 -10.00 -20.98 4.40
N LEU A 282 -9.81 -20.08 5.36
CA LEU A 282 -10.73 -19.95 6.50
C LEU A 282 -12.16 -19.56 6.06
N HIS A 283 -12.29 -18.74 5.03
CA HIS A 283 -13.59 -18.33 4.49
C HIS A 283 -14.28 -19.44 3.70
N GLY A 284 -13.55 -20.19 2.87
CA GLY A 284 -14.14 -21.10 1.88
C GLY A 284 -13.82 -22.60 2.04
N GLY A 285 -12.89 -22.96 2.92
CA GLY A 285 -12.38 -24.32 3.08
C GLY A 285 -11.77 -24.90 1.81
N ASP A 286 -11.91 -26.22 1.63
CA ASP A 286 -11.37 -26.96 0.46
C ASP A 286 -11.96 -26.52 -0.89
N HIS A 287 -13.09 -25.80 -0.88
CA HIS A 287 -13.74 -25.25 -2.08
C HIS A 287 -13.59 -23.73 -2.18
N GLY A 288 -12.75 -23.14 -1.32
CA GLY A 288 -12.46 -21.71 -1.32
C GLY A 288 -11.53 -21.30 -2.46
N PHE A 289 -11.44 -19.99 -2.66
CA PHE A 289 -10.63 -19.37 -3.72
C PHE A 289 -9.12 -19.26 -3.36
N TRP A 290 -8.67 -19.95 -2.31
CA TRP A 290 -7.30 -19.82 -1.81
C TRP A 290 -6.25 -20.40 -2.78
N THR A 291 -6.61 -21.43 -3.56
CA THR A 291 -5.73 -21.97 -4.61
C THR A 291 -5.53 -20.97 -5.72
N ASN A 292 -6.57 -20.23 -6.14
CA ASN A 292 -6.46 -19.18 -7.15
C ASN A 292 -5.54 -18.04 -6.70
N ILE A 293 -5.63 -17.63 -5.43
CA ILE A 293 -4.70 -16.64 -4.85
C ILE A 293 -3.27 -17.19 -4.88
N ARG A 294 -3.07 -18.43 -4.42
CA ARG A 294 -1.75 -19.06 -4.41
C ARG A 294 -1.14 -19.16 -5.81
N ASP A 295 -1.92 -19.61 -6.79
CA ASP A 295 -1.49 -19.78 -8.18
C ASP A 295 -1.14 -18.42 -8.80
N ALA A 296 -1.97 -17.39 -8.56
CA ALA A 296 -1.69 -16.04 -9.02
C ALA A 296 -0.39 -15.48 -8.42
N LEU A 297 -0.18 -15.61 -7.11
CA LEU A 297 1.07 -15.19 -6.46
C LEU A 297 2.28 -15.94 -7.01
N SER A 298 2.18 -17.26 -7.15
CA SER A 298 3.27 -18.06 -7.70
C SER A 298 3.58 -17.71 -9.16
N SER A 299 2.59 -17.34 -9.97
CA SER A 299 2.78 -16.99 -11.39
C SER A 299 3.60 -15.71 -11.62
N ILE A 300 3.64 -14.84 -10.61
CA ILE A 300 4.38 -13.56 -10.64
C ILE A 300 5.63 -13.60 -9.77
N ASP A 301 6.11 -14.78 -9.36
CA ASP A 301 7.25 -14.94 -8.46
C ASP A 301 7.07 -14.30 -7.06
N ALA A 302 5.82 -14.11 -6.60
CA ALA A 302 5.56 -13.68 -5.23
C ALA A 302 5.61 -14.88 -4.26
N PRO A 303 6.06 -14.69 -3.01
CA PRO A 303 6.07 -15.74 -1.99
C PRO A 303 4.69 -16.35 -1.74
N THR A 304 4.68 -17.68 -1.58
CA THR A 304 3.49 -18.47 -1.20
C THR A 304 3.73 -19.31 0.06
N THR A 305 4.96 -19.32 0.59
CA THR A 305 5.39 -20.12 1.72
C THR A 305 6.14 -19.30 2.77
N ALA A 306 6.24 -19.83 3.99
CA ALA A 306 7.02 -19.25 5.08
C ALA A 306 8.51 -19.14 4.71
N ASP A 307 9.07 -20.19 4.12
CA ASP A 307 10.46 -20.24 3.66
C ASP A 307 10.77 -19.17 2.60
N GLU A 308 9.87 -18.92 1.65
CA GLU A 308 10.03 -17.86 0.64
C GLU A 308 9.94 -16.45 1.22
N LEU A 309 9.25 -16.27 2.35
CA LEU A 309 9.27 -15.03 3.14
C LEU A 309 10.54 -14.91 4.01
N GLY A 310 11.34 -15.97 4.14
CA GLY A 310 12.46 -16.01 5.08
C GLY A 310 12.03 -16.04 6.54
N ILE A 311 10.84 -16.56 6.83
CA ILE A 311 10.23 -16.63 8.17
C ILE A 311 10.03 -18.11 8.53
N ASP A 312 10.36 -18.50 9.76
CA ASP A 312 10.18 -19.88 10.19
C ASP A 312 8.70 -20.23 10.46
N ASP A 313 8.37 -21.52 10.35
CA ASP A 313 7.02 -22.04 10.56
C ASP A 313 6.42 -21.62 11.91
N GLU A 314 7.20 -21.60 13.00
CA GLU A 314 6.67 -21.27 14.33
C GLU A 314 6.29 -19.78 14.41
N THR A 315 7.08 -18.89 13.82
CA THR A 315 6.73 -17.47 13.71
C THR A 315 5.44 -17.26 12.91
N VAL A 316 5.22 -18.01 11.81
CA VAL A 316 3.96 -17.96 11.06
C VAL A 316 2.77 -18.41 11.91
N ILE A 317 2.93 -19.49 12.68
CA ILE A 317 1.87 -19.98 13.57
C ILE A 317 1.59 -19.00 14.71
N GLU A 318 2.62 -18.43 15.31
CA GLU A 318 2.47 -17.41 16.35
C GLU A 318 1.74 -16.18 15.79
N ALA A 319 2.12 -15.70 14.59
CA ALA A 319 1.44 -14.59 13.95
C ALA A 319 -0.04 -14.89 13.67
N LEU A 320 -0.37 -16.06 13.12
CA LEU A 320 -1.75 -16.42 12.81
C LEU A 320 -2.64 -16.57 14.05
N THR A 321 -2.06 -17.03 15.17
CA THR A 321 -2.81 -17.22 16.43
C THR A 321 -3.01 -15.91 17.19
N THR A 322 -2.08 -14.95 17.08
CA THR A 322 -2.09 -13.70 17.86
C THR A 322 -2.51 -12.45 17.08
N CYS A 323 -2.54 -12.48 15.75
CA CYS A 323 -2.81 -11.28 14.94
C CYS A 323 -4.18 -10.61 15.17
N HIS A 324 -5.17 -11.34 15.70
CA HIS A 324 -6.47 -10.77 16.10
C HIS A 324 -6.35 -9.69 17.20
N GLU A 325 -5.22 -9.65 17.93
CA GLU A 325 -4.94 -8.67 18.98
C GLU A 325 -4.36 -7.34 18.46
N ILE A 326 -3.98 -7.27 17.17
CA ILE A 326 -3.34 -6.07 16.57
C ILE A 326 -4.24 -4.83 16.63
N ARG A 327 -5.54 -5.00 16.37
CA ARG A 327 -6.53 -3.90 16.39
C ARG A 327 -7.94 -4.44 16.61
N ASP A 328 -8.80 -3.61 17.17
CA ASP A 328 -10.23 -3.90 17.33
C ASP A 328 -10.97 -3.85 15.97
N ARG A 329 -10.85 -4.93 15.19
CA ARG A 329 -11.52 -5.11 13.90
C ARG A 329 -12.01 -6.54 13.78
N TYR A 330 -13.32 -6.72 13.71
CA TYR A 330 -13.89 -8.05 13.45
C TYR A 330 -13.56 -8.55 12.05
N THR A 331 -13.02 -9.77 11.99
CA THR A 331 -12.61 -10.55 10.79
C THR A 331 -13.02 -12.01 10.98
N ILE A 332 -12.68 -12.89 10.02
CA ILE A 332 -12.86 -14.34 10.13
C ILE A 332 -12.13 -14.97 11.32
N LEU A 333 -11.10 -14.31 11.86
CA LEU A 333 -10.32 -14.79 12.99
C LEU A 333 -11.02 -14.60 14.34
N GLY A 334 -12.11 -13.84 14.41
CA GLY A 334 -12.93 -13.71 15.63
C GLY A 334 -12.13 -13.31 16.87
N ASP A 335 -12.17 -14.15 17.90
CA ASP A 335 -11.46 -14.03 19.18
C ASP A 335 -10.13 -14.80 19.22
N GLY A 336 -9.58 -15.13 18.05
CA GLY A 336 -8.31 -15.81 17.88
C GLY A 336 -8.44 -17.23 17.38
N MET A 337 -7.33 -17.74 16.84
CA MET A 337 -7.26 -19.10 16.31
C MET A 337 -6.50 -20.00 17.28
N ASN A 338 -7.03 -21.21 17.52
CA ASN A 338 -6.28 -22.23 18.26
C ASN A 338 -5.04 -22.68 17.46
N GLU A 339 -3.90 -22.87 18.13
CA GLU A 339 -2.63 -23.27 17.50
C GLU A 339 -2.74 -24.53 16.64
N ARG A 340 -3.51 -25.55 17.07
CA ARG A 340 -3.70 -26.77 16.26
C ARG A 340 -4.45 -26.46 14.96
N ALA A 341 -5.43 -25.55 15.01
CA ALA A 341 -6.15 -25.11 13.81
C ALA A 341 -5.24 -24.27 12.90
N ALA A 342 -4.41 -23.39 13.47
CA ALA A 342 -3.42 -22.61 12.71
C ALA A 342 -2.45 -23.52 11.96
N ARG A 343 -1.92 -24.56 12.62
CA ARG A 343 -1.04 -25.56 12.00
C ARG A 343 -1.74 -26.36 10.89
N ASP A 344 -3.00 -26.75 11.10
CA ASP A 344 -3.77 -27.47 10.08
C ASP A 344 -4.03 -26.58 8.85
N VAL A 345 -4.44 -25.32 9.06
CA VAL A 345 -4.66 -24.33 7.99
C VAL A 345 -3.37 -24.12 7.21
N ALA A 346 -2.27 -23.77 7.87
CA ALA A 346 -1.01 -23.45 7.22
C ALA A 346 -0.41 -24.64 6.44
N LYS A 347 -0.57 -25.88 6.95
CA LYS A 347 -0.16 -27.10 6.22
C LYS A 347 -1.08 -27.41 5.04
N ARG A 348 -2.39 -27.25 5.20
CA ARG A 348 -3.37 -27.51 4.12
C ARG A 348 -3.21 -26.55 2.96
N THR A 349 -2.98 -25.28 3.27
CA THR A 349 -2.71 -24.26 2.25
C THR A 349 -1.29 -24.34 1.70
N GLY A 350 -0.43 -25.19 2.29
CA GLY A 350 0.97 -25.40 1.92
C GLY A 350 1.85 -24.17 2.15
N VAL A 351 1.46 -23.30 3.09
CA VAL A 351 2.27 -22.15 3.53
C VAL A 351 3.45 -22.63 4.39
N ILE A 352 3.23 -23.68 5.19
CA ILE A 352 4.26 -24.39 5.94
C ILE A 352 4.31 -25.88 5.54
N SER A 353 5.41 -26.56 5.86
CA SER A 353 5.64 -27.97 5.51
C SER A 353 4.93 -28.99 6.42
#